data_AF-A0A660QRI7-F1
#
_entry.id   AF-A0A660QRI7-F1
#
_cell.length_a   1.000
_cell.length_b   1.000
_cell.length_c   1.000
_cell.angle_alpha   90.00
_cell.angle_beta   90.00
_cell.angle_gamma   90.00
#
_symmetry.space_group_name_H-M   'P 1'
#
loop_
_entity.id
_entity.type
_entity.pdbx_description
1 polymer ?
#
loop_
_entity_poly.entity_id
_entity_poly.type
_entity_poly.pdbx_seq_one_letter_code
_entity_poly.pdbx_strand_id
1 'polypeptide(L)'
;DTDPVPKGWPQTIEDFYASVEAIYGDNADQRVIIGPHMFTYPTTCKPWFENWDKRYCRFVEIYSEHGMSEYNGNPRMLARGNVQPGSFMQDGLAAGCKFGILGSSDTHDTRAGRGSNSLNYPGGLVAFIAKDLTRESIWDAWWNRRFYAASSERIFIDFKINGHLMGEEISTKGAPQIVYTVYGCTKPFDVILLRNNEELKRTASDGGTVTEDFRDTGFDQSANYYIRVVEHEGEFAWSSPIWVNEL
;
A
#
# COMPACT_ATOMS: atom_id res chain seq x y z
N ASP A 1 -10.54 29.05 -24.06
CA ASP A 1 -9.18 28.98 -23.50
C ASP A 1 -9.08 29.62 -22.14
N THR A 2 -9.67 28.98 -21.15
CA THR A 2 -9.29 29.16 -19.75
C THR A 2 -8.49 27.92 -19.40
N ASP A 3 -7.18 28.09 -19.21
CA ASP A 3 -6.32 27.02 -18.72
C ASP A 3 -6.93 26.47 -17.42
N PRO A 4 -7.37 25.19 -17.39
CA PRO A 4 -8.08 24.64 -16.23
C PRO A 4 -7.14 24.43 -15.03
N VAL A 5 -5.82 24.61 -15.22
CA VAL A 5 -4.83 24.49 -14.18
C VAL A 5 -4.78 25.80 -13.36
N PRO A 6 -5.02 25.77 -12.04
CA PRO A 6 -4.84 26.94 -11.18
C PRO A 6 -3.45 27.58 -11.39
N LYS A 7 -3.37 28.92 -11.40
CA LYS A 7 -2.08 29.62 -11.45
C LYS A 7 -1.30 29.38 -10.16
N GLY A 8 -0.48 28.33 -10.15
CA GLY A 8 0.37 27.92 -9.02
C GLY A 8 0.02 26.54 -8.48
N TRP A 9 0.98 25.94 -7.76
CA TRP A 9 0.77 24.65 -7.08
C TRP A 9 -0.20 24.82 -5.90
N PRO A 10 -1.18 23.91 -5.71
CA PRO A 10 -2.03 23.91 -4.53
C PRO A 10 -1.20 23.93 -3.24
N GLN A 11 -1.54 24.83 -2.32
CA GLN A 11 -0.84 24.98 -1.03
C GLN A 11 -1.59 24.29 0.13
N THR A 12 -2.81 23.83 -0.12
CA THR A 12 -3.65 23.08 0.81
C THR A 12 -4.18 21.82 0.13
N ILE A 13 -4.58 20.82 0.91
CA ILE A 13 -5.16 19.58 0.38
C ILE A 13 -6.55 19.84 -0.22
N GLU A 14 -7.28 20.82 0.32
CA GLU A 14 -8.56 21.28 -0.20
C GLU A 14 -8.41 21.92 -1.58
N ASP A 15 -7.43 22.81 -1.76
CA ASP A 15 -7.12 23.41 -3.08
C ASP A 15 -6.65 22.34 -4.07
N PHE A 16 -5.93 21.32 -3.59
CA PHE A 16 -5.51 20.21 -4.44
C PHE A 16 -6.72 19.43 -4.96
N TYR A 17 -7.66 19.03 -4.10
CA TYR A 17 -8.88 18.35 -4.55
C TYR A 17 -9.74 19.26 -5.43
N ALA A 18 -9.86 20.55 -5.13
CA ALA A 18 -10.56 21.51 -5.99
C ALA A 18 -9.94 21.56 -7.40
N SER A 19 -8.60 21.46 -7.52
CA SER A 19 -7.93 21.39 -8.82
C SER A 19 -8.22 20.08 -9.57
N VAL A 20 -8.28 18.95 -8.84
CA VAL A 20 -8.64 17.65 -9.44
C VAL A 20 -10.07 17.71 -9.98
N GLU A 21 -11.00 18.27 -9.22
CA GLU A 21 -12.40 18.44 -9.65
C GLU A 21 -12.53 19.39 -10.83
N ALA A 22 -11.80 20.51 -10.84
CA ALA A 22 -11.82 21.45 -11.96
C ALA A 22 -11.30 20.81 -13.28
N ILE A 23 -10.34 19.88 -13.19
CA ILE A 23 -9.75 19.23 -14.36
C ILE A 23 -10.56 18.02 -14.81
N TYR A 24 -11.09 17.21 -13.87
CA TYR A 24 -11.66 15.89 -14.15
C TYR A 24 -13.13 15.71 -13.72
N GLY A 25 -13.71 16.66 -12.97
CA GLY A 25 -15.02 16.51 -12.32
C GLY A 25 -16.23 16.58 -13.24
N ASP A 26 -16.13 17.26 -14.38
CA ASP A 26 -17.24 17.41 -15.35
C ASP A 26 -17.46 16.16 -16.23
N ASN A 27 -16.57 15.17 -16.15
CA ASN A 27 -16.68 13.94 -16.92
C ASN A 27 -16.98 12.76 -16.00
N ALA A 28 -18.26 12.39 -15.91
CA ALA A 28 -18.73 11.30 -15.06
C ALA A 28 -18.06 9.94 -15.35
N ASP A 29 -17.48 9.76 -16.55
CA ASP A 29 -16.77 8.54 -16.95
C ASP A 29 -15.26 8.58 -16.63
N GLN A 30 -14.72 9.75 -16.26
CA GLN A 30 -13.31 9.87 -15.87
C GLN A 30 -13.14 9.53 -14.39
N ARG A 31 -12.26 8.56 -14.16
CA ARG A 31 -11.80 8.18 -12.82
C ARG A 31 -10.37 8.65 -12.66
N VAL A 32 -10.04 9.16 -11.47
CA VAL A 32 -8.68 9.61 -11.14
C VAL A 32 -8.17 8.77 -9.98
N ILE A 33 -6.92 8.31 -10.09
CA ILE A 33 -6.22 7.60 -9.04
C ILE A 33 -5.20 8.55 -8.42
N ILE A 34 -5.31 8.75 -7.12
CA ILE A 34 -4.40 9.56 -6.31
C ILE A 34 -3.83 8.68 -5.20
N GLY A 35 -2.61 8.97 -4.80
CA GLY A 35 -2.00 8.40 -3.60
C GLY A 35 -0.85 9.28 -3.15
N PRO A 36 -0.60 9.39 -1.85
CA PRO A 36 0.42 10.26 -1.35
C PRO A 36 1.80 9.58 -1.42
N HIS A 37 2.79 10.40 -1.72
CA HIS A 37 4.20 10.05 -1.87
C HIS A 37 4.99 10.69 -0.72
N MET A 38 5.91 9.93 -0.12
CA MET A 38 6.65 10.32 1.10
C MET A 38 5.79 10.93 2.22
N PHE A 39 4.58 10.40 2.41
CA PHE A 39 3.52 11.02 3.22
C PHE A 39 3.80 11.11 4.72
N THR A 40 4.92 10.53 5.16
CA THR A 40 5.36 10.53 6.56
C THR A 40 6.36 11.64 6.90
N TYR A 41 6.90 12.37 5.92
CA TYR A 41 7.68 13.57 6.24
C TYR A 41 6.79 14.68 6.83
N PRO A 42 7.33 15.56 7.70
CA PRO A 42 6.64 16.77 8.13
C PRO A 42 6.27 17.65 6.93
N THR A 43 4.99 18.00 6.82
CA THR A 43 4.50 18.93 5.80
C THR A 43 3.64 20.02 6.44
N THR A 44 3.50 21.15 5.75
CA THR A 44 2.62 22.24 6.16
C THR A 44 1.14 21.94 5.89
N CYS A 45 0.83 20.93 5.08
CA CYS A 45 -0.53 20.44 4.87
C CYS A 45 -0.90 19.41 5.94
N LYS A 46 -2.15 19.47 6.43
CA LYS A 46 -2.71 18.52 7.41
C LYS A 46 -2.53 17.06 6.96
N PRO A 47 -2.45 16.10 7.88
CA PRO A 47 -2.11 14.72 7.53
C PRO A 47 -3.10 14.12 6.54
N TRP A 48 -2.57 13.42 5.53
CA TRP A 48 -3.30 12.88 4.37
C TRP A 48 -4.55 12.06 4.75
N PHE A 49 -4.49 11.32 5.85
CA PHE A 49 -5.57 10.43 6.28
C PHE A 49 -6.80 11.16 6.84
N GLU A 50 -6.64 12.36 7.41
CA GLU A 50 -7.77 13.20 7.82
C GLU A 50 -8.57 13.72 6.62
N ASN A 51 -7.91 13.85 5.47
CA ASN A 51 -8.47 14.39 4.23
C ASN A 51 -8.56 13.30 3.15
N TRP A 52 -8.72 12.04 3.55
CA TRP A 52 -8.76 10.92 2.63
C TRP A 52 -10.04 10.92 1.79
N ASP A 53 -9.95 11.34 0.53
CA ASP A 53 -11.10 11.30 -0.37
C ASP A 53 -11.15 9.97 -1.13
N LYS A 54 -12.06 9.08 -0.71
CA LYS A 54 -12.27 7.76 -1.33
C LYS A 54 -12.74 7.83 -2.80
N ARG A 55 -13.09 9.00 -3.34
CA ARG A 55 -13.39 9.17 -4.77
C ARG A 55 -12.12 9.05 -5.62
N TYR A 56 -10.99 9.51 -5.09
CA TYR A 56 -9.73 9.60 -5.82
C TYR A 56 -8.60 8.77 -5.20
N CYS A 57 -8.48 8.78 -3.88
CA CYS A 57 -7.38 8.15 -3.18
C CYS A 57 -7.53 6.62 -3.22
N ARG A 58 -6.53 5.93 -3.78
CA ARG A 58 -6.52 4.47 -3.92
C ARG A 58 -5.31 3.80 -3.32
N PHE A 59 -4.19 4.50 -3.13
CA PHE A 59 -2.95 3.87 -2.66
C PHE A 59 -2.17 4.77 -1.73
N VAL A 60 -1.23 4.19 -1.00
CA VAL A 60 -0.15 4.90 -0.32
C VAL A 60 1.19 4.31 -0.77
N GLU A 61 2.19 5.16 -0.98
CA GLU A 61 3.55 4.70 -1.26
C GLU A 61 4.26 4.36 0.06
N ILE A 62 4.28 3.08 0.43
CA ILE A 62 4.88 2.65 1.70
C ILE A 62 6.40 2.67 1.68
N TYR A 63 7.01 2.51 0.49
CA TYR A 63 8.44 2.30 0.35
C TYR A 63 8.99 2.91 -0.95
N SER A 64 10.10 3.63 -0.81
CA SER A 64 10.93 4.12 -1.91
C SER A 64 12.38 4.32 -1.46
N GLU A 65 13.22 4.98 -2.26
CA GLU A 65 14.60 5.33 -1.87
C GLU A 65 14.66 6.19 -0.59
N HIS A 66 13.53 6.81 -0.21
CA HIS A 66 13.37 7.53 1.05
C HIS A 66 13.42 6.64 2.27
N GLY A 67 12.97 5.39 2.18
CA GLY A 67 12.75 4.51 3.32
C GLY A 67 11.31 4.05 3.39
N MET A 68 10.87 3.70 4.60
CA MET A 68 9.65 2.96 4.85
C MET A 68 8.70 3.71 5.79
N SER A 69 7.42 3.71 5.40
CA SER A 69 6.34 4.45 6.04
C SER A 69 5.28 3.55 6.66
N GLU A 70 5.60 2.30 7.00
CA GLU A 70 4.63 1.36 7.57
C GLU A 70 4.16 1.79 8.99
N TYR A 71 5.11 1.97 9.91
CA TYR A 71 4.87 2.29 11.32
C TYR A 71 6.05 3.06 11.94
N ASN A 72 5.84 3.73 13.07
CA ASN A 72 6.92 4.45 13.75
C ASN A 72 7.97 3.51 14.34
N GLY A 73 9.26 3.77 14.10
CA GLY A 73 10.35 2.89 14.56
C GLY A 73 10.58 1.66 13.69
N ASN A 74 10.02 1.64 12.48
CA ASN A 74 10.33 0.62 11.50
C ASN A 74 11.83 0.64 11.09
N PRO A 75 12.41 -0.50 10.66
CA PRO A 75 13.86 -0.64 10.47
C PRO A 75 14.46 0.15 9.30
N ARG A 76 13.65 0.63 8.36
CA ARG A 76 14.10 1.45 7.21
C ARG A 76 13.63 2.88 7.37
N MET A 77 14.24 3.60 8.32
CA MET A 77 13.90 4.99 8.64
C MET A 77 13.95 5.92 7.42
N LEU A 78 13.09 6.94 7.40
CA LEU A 78 13.11 7.94 6.33
C LEU A 78 14.45 8.67 6.23
N ALA A 79 14.85 9.05 5.02
CA ALA A 79 16.19 9.53 4.73
C ALA A 79 16.64 10.77 5.53
N ARG A 80 15.68 11.61 5.92
CA ARG A 80 15.93 12.85 6.69
C ARG A 80 15.71 12.68 8.20
N GLY A 81 15.32 11.49 8.66
CA GLY A 81 15.05 11.15 10.07
C GLY A 81 13.81 11.79 10.70
N ASN A 82 13.37 12.95 10.19
CA ASN A 82 12.17 13.63 10.68
C ASN A 82 10.90 12.94 10.17
N VAL A 83 9.95 12.73 11.07
CA VAL A 83 8.65 12.11 10.79
C VAL A 83 7.52 12.98 11.33
N GLN A 84 6.40 13.01 10.64
CA GLN A 84 5.15 13.59 11.11
C GLN A 84 4.42 12.53 11.96
N PRO A 85 4.14 12.77 13.26
CA PRO A 85 3.33 11.84 14.04
C PRO A 85 1.94 11.66 13.43
N GLY A 86 1.41 10.43 13.46
CA GLY A 86 0.06 10.11 12.93
C GLY A 86 -0.03 10.02 11.41
N SER A 87 1.10 9.86 10.72
CA SER A 87 1.19 9.84 9.25
C SER A 87 1.83 8.58 8.69
N PHE A 88 1.90 7.49 9.46
CA PHE A 88 2.32 6.19 8.96
C PHE A 88 1.14 5.46 8.33
N MET A 89 1.42 4.48 7.46
CA MET A 89 0.41 3.63 6.83
C MET A 89 -0.55 3.04 7.87
N GLN A 90 -0.01 2.53 8.98
CA GLN A 90 -0.81 1.96 10.06
C GLN A 90 -1.74 3.00 10.72
N ASP A 91 -1.36 4.27 10.79
CA ASP A 91 -2.25 5.35 11.26
C ASP A 91 -3.45 5.53 10.32
N GLY A 92 -3.20 5.46 9.00
CA GLY A 92 -4.26 5.49 7.99
C GLY A 92 -5.22 4.30 8.09
N LEU A 93 -4.70 3.10 8.32
CA LEU A 93 -5.53 1.91 8.57
C LEU A 93 -6.36 2.06 9.85
N ALA A 94 -5.77 2.59 10.92
CA ALA A 94 -6.46 2.84 12.18
C ALA A 94 -7.54 3.93 12.05
N ALA A 95 -7.36 4.90 11.14
CA ALA A 95 -8.36 5.91 10.79
C ALA A 95 -9.48 5.38 9.86
N GLY A 96 -9.44 4.11 9.48
CA GLY A 96 -10.45 3.49 8.60
C GLY A 96 -10.28 3.82 7.11
N CYS A 97 -9.14 4.39 6.71
CA CYS A 97 -8.83 4.63 5.31
C CYS A 97 -8.65 3.30 4.56
N LYS A 98 -9.05 3.29 3.28
CA LYS A 98 -8.97 2.10 2.43
C LYS A 98 -8.08 2.38 1.21
N PHE A 99 -6.93 1.73 1.15
CA PHE A 99 -5.89 1.96 0.15
C PHE A 99 -5.08 0.70 -0.15
N GLY A 100 -4.55 0.60 -1.36
CA GLY A 100 -3.55 -0.39 -1.71
C GLY A 100 -2.15 0.07 -1.33
N ILE A 101 -1.22 -0.88 -1.27
CA ILE A 101 0.16 -0.62 -0.86
C ILE A 101 1.08 -0.60 -2.08
N LEU A 102 1.75 0.52 -2.29
CA LEU A 102 2.61 0.74 -3.44
C LEU A 102 4.07 0.89 -3.01
N GLY A 103 4.96 0.22 -3.73
CA GLY A 103 6.40 0.45 -3.67
C GLY A 103 6.83 1.13 -4.97
N SER A 104 7.70 2.13 -4.87
CA SER A 104 8.17 2.89 -6.02
C SER A 104 9.66 3.13 -5.93
N SER A 105 10.31 3.35 -7.07
CA SER A 105 11.73 3.69 -7.07
C SER A 105 11.99 5.11 -6.57
N ASP A 106 11.08 6.04 -6.86
CA ASP A 106 11.30 7.49 -6.81
C ASP A 106 12.62 7.96 -7.45
N THR A 107 13.06 7.24 -8.49
CA THR A 107 14.32 7.57 -9.14
C THR A 107 14.16 8.80 -10.04
N HIS A 108 15.11 9.72 -9.91
CA HIS A 108 15.17 10.95 -10.69
C HIS A 108 16.15 10.83 -11.89
N ASP A 109 16.60 9.62 -12.20
CA ASP A 109 17.65 9.36 -13.20
C ASP A 109 17.11 9.04 -14.61
N THR A 110 15.80 9.16 -14.81
CA THR A 110 15.07 8.86 -16.06
C THR A 110 15.13 7.40 -16.52
N ARG A 111 15.60 6.47 -15.67
CA ARG A 111 15.64 5.03 -15.98
C ARG A 111 14.54 4.29 -15.21
N ALA A 112 13.78 3.49 -15.94
CA ALA A 112 12.81 2.59 -15.30
C ALA A 112 13.52 1.46 -14.53
N GLY A 113 12.99 1.11 -13.36
CA GLY A 113 13.47 -0.01 -12.55
C GLY A 113 14.39 0.42 -11.41
N ARG A 114 15.41 -0.38 -11.10
CA ARG A 114 16.42 -0.06 -10.08
C ARG A 114 17.36 1.02 -10.64
N GLY A 115 16.91 2.27 -10.60
CA GLY A 115 17.70 3.45 -10.93
C GLY A 115 18.76 3.75 -9.87
N SER A 116 19.52 4.83 -10.05
CA SER A 116 20.45 5.30 -9.02
C SER A 116 19.70 5.62 -7.72
N ASN A 117 20.21 5.16 -6.58
CA ASN A 117 19.71 5.57 -5.27
C ASN A 117 20.21 6.99 -5.02
N SER A 118 19.35 8.00 -5.20
CA SER A 118 19.71 9.37 -4.82
C SER A 118 19.77 9.53 -3.29
N LEU A 119 19.19 8.58 -2.56
CA LEU A 119 18.99 8.63 -1.12
C LEU A 119 19.47 7.35 -0.42
N ASN A 120 18.75 6.92 0.63
CA ASN A 120 19.27 5.97 1.62
C ASN A 120 19.11 4.52 1.19
N TYR A 121 18.16 4.21 0.32
CA TYR A 121 17.81 2.83 0.00
C TYR A 121 17.62 2.59 -1.50
N PRO A 122 17.73 1.33 -1.95
CA PRO A 122 17.26 0.94 -3.27
C PRO A 122 15.79 1.28 -3.49
N GLY A 123 15.46 1.64 -4.72
CA GLY A 123 14.07 1.86 -5.13
C GLY A 123 13.18 0.62 -4.90
N GLY A 124 11.92 0.88 -4.54
CA GLY A 124 10.89 -0.12 -4.36
C GLY A 124 10.30 -0.67 -5.66
N LEU A 125 9.54 -1.76 -5.54
CA LEU A 125 8.81 -2.39 -6.62
C LEU A 125 7.32 -2.44 -6.31
N VAL A 126 6.51 -2.41 -7.37
CA VAL A 126 5.08 -2.72 -7.31
C VAL A 126 4.78 -3.92 -8.21
N ALA A 127 4.03 -4.87 -7.67
CA ALA A 127 3.44 -5.98 -8.41
C ALA A 127 1.93 -5.79 -8.46
N PHE A 128 1.28 -6.14 -9.57
CA PHE A 128 -0.16 -6.00 -9.73
C PHE A 128 -0.79 -7.28 -10.30
N ILE A 129 -2.06 -7.49 -9.96
CA ILE A 129 -2.84 -8.66 -10.36
C ILE A 129 -3.90 -8.20 -11.36
N ALA A 130 -3.57 -8.38 -12.64
CA ALA A 130 -4.43 -8.04 -13.78
C ALA A 130 -4.74 -9.29 -14.62
N LYS A 131 -5.87 -9.27 -15.33
CA LYS A 131 -6.29 -10.39 -16.21
C LYS A 131 -5.36 -10.55 -17.42
N ASP A 132 -4.87 -9.43 -17.93
CA ASP A 132 -3.94 -9.33 -19.04
C ASP A 132 -3.16 -8.01 -18.96
N LEU A 133 -2.19 -7.81 -19.86
CA LEU A 133 -1.32 -6.62 -19.92
C LEU A 133 -1.92 -5.52 -20.80
N THR A 134 -3.23 -5.30 -20.72
CA THR A 134 -3.90 -4.15 -21.33
C THR A 134 -3.97 -2.98 -20.35
N ARG A 135 -4.06 -1.76 -20.89
CA ARG A 135 -4.23 -0.55 -20.09
C ARG A 135 -5.46 -0.63 -19.20
N GLU A 136 -6.55 -1.19 -19.72
CA GLU A 136 -7.84 -1.34 -19.04
C GLU A 136 -7.73 -2.33 -17.87
N SER A 137 -7.09 -3.49 -18.07
CA SER A 137 -6.87 -4.47 -17.01
C SER A 137 -5.93 -3.97 -15.92
N ILE A 138 -4.88 -3.24 -16.30
CA ILE A 138 -3.97 -2.60 -15.33
C ILE A 138 -4.73 -1.53 -14.54
N TRP A 139 -5.47 -0.65 -15.21
CA TRP A 139 -6.28 0.36 -14.55
C TRP A 139 -7.30 -0.25 -13.58
N ASP A 140 -7.98 -1.32 -13.97
CA ASP A 140 -8.93 -2.03 -13.11
C ASP A 140 -8.23 -2.66 -11.89
N ALA A 141 -7.03 -3.23 -12.05
CA ALA A 141 -6.25 -3.73 -10.93
C ALA A 141 -5.89 -2.61 -9.94
N TRP A 142 -5.45 -1.47 -10.44
CA TRP A 142 -5.06 -0.32 -9.61
C TRP A 142 -6.26 0.35 -8.94
N TRP A 143 -7.37 0.50 -9.66
CA TRP A 143 -8.60 1.06 -9.10
C TRP A 143 -9.11 0.22 -7.92
N ASN A 144 -9.02 -1.11 -8.03
CA ASN A 144 -9.47 -2.05 -7.01
C ASN A 144 -8.36 -2.50 -6.05
N ARG A 145 -7.21 -1.80 -6.02
CA ARG A 145 -6.12 -2.05 -5.06
C ARG A 145 -5.52 -3.46 -5.14
N ARG A 146 -5.62 -4.12 -6.29
CA ARG A 146 -5.07 -5.46 -6.53
C ARG A 146 -3.60 -5.38 -6.95
N PHE A 147 -2.80 -4.79 -6.06
CA PHE A 147 -1.36 -4.66 -6.19
C PHE A 147 -0.72 -4.71 -4.81
N TYR A 148 0.59 -4.86 -4.77
CA TYR A 148 1.34 -4.93 -3.52
C TYR A 148 2.74 -4.39 -3.73
N ALA A 149 3.36 -3.97 -2.62
CA ALA A 149 4.71 -3.43 -2.62
C ALA A 149 5.71 -4.53 -2.29
N ALA A 150 6.87 -4.46 -2.92
CA ALA A 150 8.09 -5.05 -2.42
C ALA A 150 9.15 -3.96 -2.31
N SER A 151 10.17 -4.19 -1.49
CA SER A 151 11.35 -3.34 -1.50
C SER A 151 12.13 -3.57 -2.79
N SER A 152 13.38 -3.99 -2.73
CA SER A 152 14.18 -4.14 -3.92
C SER A 152 13.98 -5.52 -4.57
N GLU A 153 13.73 -6.56 -3.77
CA GLU A 153 13.59 -7.95 -4.26
C GLU A 153 12.20 -8.30 -4.80
N ARG A 154 12.16 -9.24 -5.75
CA ARG A 154 10.92 -9.68 -6.42
C ARG A 154 10.16 -10.73 -5.60
N ILE A 155 9.84 -10.37 -4.36
CA ILE A 155 9.07 -11.22 -3.45
C ILE A 155 7.66 -11.40 -4.01
N PHE A 156 7.19 -12.64 -4.08
CA PHE A 156 5.84 -12.95 -4.55
C PHE A 156 4.87 -13.07 -3.38
N ILE A 157 3.68 -12.47 -3.50
CA ILE A 157 2.58 -12.63 -2.54
C ILE A 157 1.28 -12.92 -3.30
N ASP A 158 0.66 -14.07 -3.02
CA ASP A 158 -0.78 -14.31 -3.26
C ASP A 158 -1.47 -14.31 -1.88
N PHE A 159 -2.47 -13.45 -1.71
CA PHE A 159 -3.18 -13.27 -0.44
C PHE A 159 -4.67 -13.14 -0.71
N LYS A 160 -5.45 -14.01 -0.04
CA LYS A 160 -6.89 -14.08 -0.17
C LYS A 160 -7.57 -14.26 1.17
N ILE A 161 -8.78 -13.70 1.30
CA ILE A 161 -9.69 -14.02 2.40
C ILE A 161 -11.03 -14.44 1.83
N ASN A 162 -11.52 -15.61 2.24
CA ASN A 162 -12.75 -16.22 1.72
C ASN A 162 -12.77 -16.29 0.17
N GLY A 163 -11.61 -16.47 -0.45
CA GLY A 163 -11.44 -16.51 -1.91
C GLY A 163 -11.33 -15.14 -2.60
N HIS A 164 -11.53 -14.03 -1.89
CA HIS A 164 -11.37 -12.67 -2.41
C HIS A 164 -9.92 -12.20 -2.37
N LEU A 165 -9.50 -11.44 -3.37
CA LEU A 165 -8.13 -10.96 -3.54
C LEU A 165 -7.80 -9.80 -2.60
N MET A 166 -6.50 -9.61 -2.35
CA MET A 166 -5.96 -8.39 -1.75
C MET A 166 -6.55 -7.11 -2.41
N GLY A 167 -6.86 -6.11 -1.59
CA GLY A 167 -7.47 -4.84 -2.03
C GLY A 167 -9.00 -4.80 -1.94
N GLU A 168 -9.66 -5.96 -1.82
CA GLU A 168 -11.12 -6.07 -1.73
C GLU A 168 -11.68 -5.73 -0.34
N GLU A 169 -12.94 -5.35 -0.33
CA GLU A 169 -13.76 -5.16 0.87
C GLU A 169 -14.86 -6.23 0.84
N ILE A 170 -14.90 -7.07 1.87
CA ILE A 170 -15.80 -8.22 1.94
C ILE A 170 -16.63 -8.20 3.22
N SER A 171 -17.61 -9.09 3.31
CA SER A 171 -18.40 -9.25 4.53
C SER A 171 -18.61 -10.73 4.83
N THR A 172 -18.59 -11.09 6.12
CA THR A 172 -18.69 -12.49 6.57
C THR A 172 -19.49 -12.59 7.86
N LYS A 173 -20.21 -13.72 8.04
CA LYS A 173 -20.97 -14.02 9.27
C LYS A 173 -20.15 -14.74 10.33
N GLY A 174 -18.89 -15.06 10.06
CA GLY A 174 -18.05 -15.79 10.99
C GLY A 174 -16.60 -15.81 10.58
N ALA A 175 -15.82 -16.58 11.34
CA ALA A 175 -14.36 -16.66 11.22
C ALA A 175 -13.88 -16.75 9.77
N PRO A 176 -13.23 -15.70 9.24
CA PRO A 176 -12.76 -15.66 7.87
C PRO A 176 -11.65 -16.69 7.64
N GLN A 177 -11.69 -17.35 6.47
CA GLN A 177 -10.62 -18.20 6.00
C GLN A 177 -9.58 -17.33 5.28
N ILE A 178 -8.35 -17.39 5.73
CA ILE A 178 -7.22 -16.59 5.29
C ILE A 178 -6.22 -17.53 4.62
N VAL A 179 -5.99 -17.32 3.33
CA VAL A 179 -5.10 -18.16 2.52
C VAL A 179 -4.02 -17.28 1.92
N TYR A 180 -2.76 -17.65 2.09
CA TYR A 180 -1.65 -16.96 1.45
C TYR A 180 -0.55 -17.91 0.98
N THR A 181 0.09 -17.53 -0.11
CA THR A 181 1.33 -18.13 -0.62
C THR A 181 2.35 -17.04 -0.84
N VAL A 182 3.54 -17.20 -0.26
CA VAL A 182 4.66 -16.28 -0.40
C VAL A 182 5.87 -17.03 -0.92
N TYR A 183 6.53 -16.49 -1.96
CA TYR A 183 7.86 -16.93 -2.39
C TYR A 183 8.88 -15.84 -2.04
N GLY A 184 9.81 -16.18 -1.14
CA GLY A 184 10.94 -15.32 -0.79
C GLY A 184 12.08 -15.44 -1.81
N CYS A 185 12.91 -14.41 -1.87
CA CYS A 185 14.15 -14.34 -2.63
C CYS A 185 15.37 -14.76 -1.80
N THR A 186 15.32 -14.61 -0.48
CA THR A 186 16.38 -15.04 0.45
C THR A 186 15.86 -15.94 1.57
N LYS A 187 16.79 -16.48 2.39
CA LYS A 187 16.52 -17.47 3.43
C LYS A 187 17.39 -17.18 4.66
N PRO A 188 16.86 -17.26 5.89
CA PRO A 188 15.44 -17.40 6.21
C PRO A 188 14.62 -16.14 5.87
N PHE A 189 13.30 -16.27 5.86
CA PHE A 189 12.38 -15.13 5.85
C PHE A 189 11.15 -15.42 6.71
N ASP A 190 10.53 -14.35 7.20
CA ASP A 190 9.28 -14.37 7.95
C ASP A 190 8.11 -13.86 7.10
N VAL A 191 6.96 -14.52 7.22
CA VAL A 191 5.67 -14.02 6.76
C VAL A 191 4.82 -13.70 7.99
N ILE A 192 4.40 -12.45 8.10
CA ILE A 192 3.63 -11.91 9.22
C ILE A 192 2.25 -11.53 8.70
N LEU A 193 1.22 -12.21 9.18
CA LEU A 193 -0.18 -11.83 9.00
C LEU A 193 -0.54 -10.81 10.08
N LEU A 194 -0.93 -9.62 9.67
CA LEU A 194 -1.41 -8.58 10.58
C LEU A 194 -2.93 -8.44 10.51
N ARG A 195 -3.54 -8.17 11.66
CA ARG A 195 -4.95 -7.82 11.84
C ARG A 195 -5.03 -6.52 12.63
N ASN A 196 -5.63 -5.48 12.05
CA ASN A 196 -5.72 -4.16 12.66
C ASN A 196 -4.37 -3.64 13.19
N ASN A 197 -3.32 -3.75 12.37
CA ASN A 197 -1.92 -3.39 12.68
C ASN A 197 -1.21 -4.26 13.73
N GLU A 198 -1.89 -5.24 14.32
CA GLU A 198 -1.29 -6.18 15.27
C GLU A 198 -0.91 -7.49 14.59
N GLU A 199 0.20 -8.09 15.03
CA GLU A 199 0.63 -9.40 14.54
C GLU A 199 -0.35 -10.49 15.01
N LEU A 200 -1.06 -11.10 14.07
CA LEU A 200 -1.97 -12.21 14.33
C LEU A 200 -1.25 -13.55 14.25
N LYS A 201 -0.33 -13.69 13.28
CA LYS A 201 0.43 -14.91 13.05
C LYS A 201 1.75 -14.60 12.36
N ARG A 202 2.80 -15.34 12.74
CA ARG A 202 4.10 -15.33 12.06
C ARG A 202 4.48 -16.75 11.66
N THR A 203 4.95 -16.90 10.43
CA THR A 203 5.49 -18.15 9.88
C THR A 203 6.89 -17.89 9.33
N ALA A 204 7.89 -18.51 9.95
CA ALA A 204 9.27 -18.50 9.44
C ALA A 204 9.46 -19.58 8.37
N SER A 205 10.32 -19.34 7.38
CA SER A 205 10.67 -20.31 6.34
C SER A 205 12.14 -20.26 5.97
N ASP A 206 12.77 -21.43 6.00
CA ASP A 206 14.07 -21.72 5.38
C ASP A 206 13.92 -22.27 3.94
N GLY A 207 12.68 -22.58 3.54
CA GLY A 207 12.36 -23.28 2.29
C GLY A 207 12.35 -22.39 1.06
N GLY A 208 12.21 -21.06 1.23
CA GLY A 208 11.96 -20.12 0.12
C GLY A 208 10.47 -19.98 -0.21
N THR A 209 9.59 -20.70 0.48
CA THR A 209 8.14 -20.66 0.27
C THR A 209 7.40 -20.82 1.59
N VAL A 210 6.27 -20.11 1.72
CA VAL A 210 5.27 -20.30 2.77
C VAL A 210 3.91 -20.44 2.09
N THR A 211 3.17 -21.48 2.44
CA THR A 211 1.76 -21.65 2.05
C THR A 211 0.97 -21.93 3.31
N GLU A 212 -0.07 -21.13 3.54
CA GLU A 212 -0.87 -21.18 4.77
C GLU A 212 -2.36 -21.12 4.43
N ASP A 213 -3.14 -21.88 5.20
CA ASP A 213 -4.61 -21.85 5.24
C ASP A 213 -5.00 -21.77 6.71
N PHE A 214 -5.36 -20.55 7.13
CA PHE A 214 -5.59 -20.18 8.51
C PHE A 214 -7.02 -19.67 8.68
N ARG A 215 -7.68 -20.02 9.78
CA ARG A 215 -9.00 -19.50 10.12
C ARG A 215 -8.91 -18.61 11.34
N ASP A 216 -9.29 -17.34 11.20
CA ASP A 216 -9.30 -16.39 12.32
C ASP A 216 -10.52 -16.63 13.21
N THR A 217 -10.41 -17.58 14.14
CA THR A 217 -11.47 -17.89 15.11
C THR A 217 -11.67 -16.80 16.15
N GLY A 218 -10.74 -15.84 16.24
CA GLY A 218 -10.86 -14.67 17.11
C GLY A 218 -11.48 -13.46 16.42
N PHE A 219 -12.10 -13.63 15.25
CA PHE A 219 -12.81 -12.56 14.55
C PHE A 219 -14.17 -12.30 15.21
N ASP A 220 -14.28 -11.18 15.90
CA ASP A 220 -15.45 -10.73 16.67
C ASP A 220 -15.92 -9.31 16.31
N GLN A 221 -15.20 -8.63 15.41
CA GLN A 221 -15.53 -7.31 14.90
C GLN A 221 -14.88 -7.09 13.54
N SER A 222 -15.41 -6.13 12.78
CA SER A 222 -14.84 -5.74 11.49
C SER A 222 -13.34 -5.41 11.62
N ALA A 223 -12.54 -5.91 10.68
CA ALA A 223 -11.09 -5.80 10.73
C ALA A 223 -10.46 -5.63 9.35
N ASN A 224 -9.25 -5.11 9.32
CA ASN A 224 -8.39 -5.16 8.13
C ASN A 224 -7.24 -6.15 8.34
N TYR A 225 -6.85 -6.82 7.26
CA TYR A 225 -5.78 -7.81 7.26
C TYR A 225 -4.79 -7.50 6.15
N TYR A 226 -3.50 -7.61 6.42
CA TYR A 226 -2.46 -7.55 5.39
C TYR A 226 -1.28 -8.45 5.75
N ILE A 227 -0.51 -8.81 4.73
CA ILE A 227 0.72 -9.59 4.87
C ILE A 227 1.92 -8.65 4.84
N ARG A 228 2.85 -8.85 5.78
CA ARG A 228 4.21 -8.31 5.74
C ARG A 228 5.20 -9.45 5.64
N VAL A 229 6.13 -9.34 4.70
CA VAL A 229 7.27 -10.25 4.55
C VAL A 229 8.52 -9.56 5.05
N VAL A 230 9.36 -10.26 5.81
CA VAL A 230 10.68 -9.77 6.25
C VAL A 230 11.72 -10.82 5.92
N GLU A 231 12.61 -10.50 5.00
CA GLU A 231 13.75 -11.33 4.66
C GLU A 231 14.92 -11.07 5.60
N HIS A 232 15.75 -12.09 5.88
CA HIS A 232 16.89 -11.95 6.79
C HIS A 232 17.93 -10.92 6.31
N GLU A 233 18.04 -10.70 4.99
CA GLU A 233 18.86 -9.64 4.40
C GLU A 233 18.22 -8.23 4.51
N GLY A 234 17.10 -8.13 5.24
CA GLY A 234 16.42 -6.89 5.55
C GLY A 234 15.52 -6.38 4.44
N GLU A 235 15.17 -7.21 3.45
CA GLU A 235 14.20 -6.91 2.39
C GLU A 235 12.77 -7.18 2.87
N PHE A 236 11.79 -6.48 2.28
CA PHE A 236 10.41 -6.47 2.74
C PHE A 236 9.43 -6.56 1.58
N ALA A 237 8.22 -7.03 1.88
CA ALA A 237 7.08 -6.87 0.99
C ALA A 237 5.78 -6.75 1.79
N TRP A 238 4.77 -6.10 1.20
CA TRP A 238 3.49 -5.81 1.84
C TRP A 238 2.35 -6.02 0.87
N SER A 239 1.41 -6.91 1.19
CA SER A 239 0.17 -7.02 0.43
C SER A 239 -0.68 -5.75 0.57
N SER A 240 -1.54 -5.48 -0.41
CA SER A 240 -2.70 -4.62 -0.12
C SER A 240 -3.56 -5.25 0.98
N PRO A 241 -4.21 -4.44 1.85
CA PRO A 241 -5.11 -4.96 2.85
C PRO A 241 -6.38 -5.55 2.24
N ILE A 242 -7.03 -6.44 2.99
CA ILE A 242 -8.41 -6.86 2.78
C ILE A 242 -9.21 -6.39 3.99
N TRP A 243 -10.33 -5.70 3.75
CA TRP A 243 -11.23 -5.27 4.82
C TRP A 243 -12.39 -6.26 4.93
N VAL A 244 -12.56 -6.84 6.11
CA VAL A 244 -13.59 -7.83 6.41
C VAL A 244 -14.59 -7.20 7.36
N ASN A 245 -15.80 -6.95 6.88
CA ASN A 245 -16.90 -6.45 7.70
C ASN A 245 -17.66 -7.63 8.32
N GLU A 246 -18.03 -7.47 9.58
CA GLU A 246 -18.99 -8.37 10.24
C GLU A 246 -20.40 -8.13 9.68
N LEU A 247 -21.14 -9.22 9.41
CA LEU A 247 -22.52 -9.22 8.90
C LEU A 247 -23.57 -9.40 10.00
#